data_AF-A0A7S4IKX2-F1
#
_entry.id   AF-A0A7S4IKX2-F1
#
_cell.length_a   1.000
_cell.length_b   1.000
_cell.length_c   1.000
_cell.angle_alpha   90.00
_cell.angle_beta   90.00
_cell.angle_gamma   90.00
#
_symmetry.space_group_name_H-M   'P 1'
#
loop_
_entity.id
_entity.type
_entity.pdbx_description
1 polymer ?
#
loop_
_entity_poly.entity_id
_entity_poly.type
_entity_poly.pdbx_seq_one_letter_code
_entity_poly.pdbx_strand_id
1 'polypeptide(L)'
;IFRVWKIFNEHMKRMKISDLRLFALWLMGMIPAVVILVVWTIVSTPTATMMEGDGKDHYVCTTGGFTGEPGGLIFFCILVGYGAFILFVGIILTVASRN
;
A
#
# COMPACT_ATOMS: atom_id res chain seq x y z
N ILE A 1 41.33 -13.03 13.78
CA ILE A 1 40.76 -11.75 13.31
C ILE A 1 40.73 -11.65 11.78
N PHE A 2 41.84 -11.83 11.05
CA PHE A 2 41.85 -11.67 9.57
C PHE A 2 41.02 -12.68 8.75
N ARG A 3 40.82 -13.92 9.23
CA ARG A 3 40.12 -14.97 8.47
C ARG A 3 38.60 -14.78 8.39
N VAL A 4 37.99 -14.18 9.41
CA VAL A 4 36.53 -13.95 9.43
C VAL A 4 36.16 -12.80 8.48
N TRP A 5 36.99 -11.76 8.40
CA TRP A 5 36.76 -10.62 7.50
C TRP A 5 36.74 -11.02 6.01
N LYS A 6 37.60 -11.95 5.60
CA LYS A 6 37.65 -12.42 4.20
C LYS A 6 36.40 -13.21 3.78
N ILE A 7 35.80 -13.96 4.70
CA ILE A 7 34.59 -14.76 4.44
C ILE A 7 33.35 -13.86 4.26
N PHE A 8 33.24 -12.79 5.06
CA PHE A 8 32.14 -11.83 4.93
C PHE A 8 32.32 -10.87 3.74
N ASN A 9 33.56 -10.55 3.36
CA ASN A 9 33.85 -9.64 2.25
C ASN A 9 33.59 -10.25 0.86
N GLU A 10 33.66 -11.58 0.71
CA GLU A 10 33.38 -12.23 -0.59
C GLU A 10 31.89 -12.49 -0.86
N HIS A 11 31.06 -12.59 0.18
CA HIS A 11 29.64 -12.94 0.04
C HIS A 11 28.73 -11.74 -0.26
N MET A 12 29.19 -10.53 0.03
CA MET A 12 28.50 -9.29 -0.32
C MET A 12 28.91 -8.84 -1.73
N LYS A 13 28.60 -9.65 -2.75
CA LYS A 13 28.55 -9.12 -4.11
C LYS A 13 27.46 -8.05 -4.12
N ARG A 14 27.89 -6.78 -4.07
CA ARG A 14 27.07 -5.60 -4.37
C ARG A 14 26.53 -5.78 -5.79
N MET A 15 25.47 -6.56 -5.95
CA MET A 15 24.74 -6.62 -7.18
C MET A 15 24.12 -5.23 -7.34
N LYS A 16 24.68 -4.44 -8.26
CA LYS A 16 24.03 -3.22 -8.71
C LYS A 16 22.67 -3.65 -9.27
N ILE A 17 21.63 -3.48 -8.47
CA ILE A 17 20.27 -3.58 -8.96
C ILE A 17 20.13 -2.48 -10.00
N SER A 18 19.84 -2.88 -11.24
CA SER A 18 19.53 -1.94 -12.31
C SER A 18 18.31 -1.13 -11.90
N ASP A 19 18.34 0.20 -12.12
CA ASP A 19 17.25 1.11 -11.80
C ASP A 19 15.89 0.62 -12.37
N LEU A 20 15.92 -0.08 -13.50
CA LEU A 20 14.74 -0.68 -14.12
C LEU A 20 14.12 -1.81 -13.29
N ARG A 21 14.93 -2.61 -12.60
CA ARG A 21 14.45 -3.64 -11.67
C ARG A 21 13.87 -3.03 -10.40
N LEU A 22 14.46 -1.93 -9.92
CA LEU A 22 13.95 -1.20 -8.77
C LEU A 22 12.58 -0.57 -9.09
N PHE A 23 12.46 0.02 -10.28
CA PHE A 23 11.21 0.56 -10.79
C PHE A 23 10.13 -0.52 -10.98
N ALA A 24 10.50 -1.70 -11.48
CA ALA A 24 9.57 -2.83 -11.61
C ALA A 24 9.08 -3.34 -10.25
N LEU A 25 9.94 -3.43 -9.24
CA LEU A 25 9.55 -3.78 -7.87
C LEU A 25 8.62 -2.74 -7.26
N TRP A 26 8.90 -1.46 -7.47
CA TRP A 26 8.04 -0.36 -7.02
C TRP A 26 6.66 -0.43 -7.68
N LEU A 27 6.60 -0.61 -9.00
CA LEU A 27 5.34 -0.78 -9.72
C LEU A 27 4.55 -1.99 -9.21
N MET A 28 5.21 -3.11 -8.96
CA MET A 28 4.57 -4.32 -8.44
C MET A 28 3.93 -4.08 -7.07
N GLY A 29 4.53 -3.26 -6.21
CA GLY A 29 3.93 -2.84 -4.94
C GLY A 29 2.84 -1.78 -5.07
N MET A 30 2.90 -0.91 -6.08
CA MET A 30 1.94 0.18 -6.24
C MET A 30 0.67 -0.23 -7.00
N ILE A 31 0.79 -1.11 -8.01
CA ILE A 31 -0.34 -1.53 -8.86
C ILE A 31 -1.51 -2.07 -8.02
N PRO A 32 -1.31 -2.97 -7.02
CA PRO A 32 -2.43 -3.46 -6.22
C PRO A 32 -3.13 -2.35 -5.42
N ALA A 33 -2.38 -1.39 -4.87
CA ALA A 33 -2.97 -0.25 -4.16
C ALA A 33 -3.82 0.62 -5.10
N VAL A 34 -3.33 0.89 -6.32
CA VAL A 34 -4.08 1.62 -7.34
C VAL A 34 -5.35 0.87 -7.73
N VAL A 35 -5.27 -0.46 -7.92
CA VAL A 35 -6.44 -1.28 -8.24
C VAL A 35 -7.48 -1.24 -7.12
N ILE A 36 -7.06 -1.36 -5.85
CA ILE A 36 -7.96 -1.24 -4.69
C ILE A 36 -8.69 0.10 -4.71
N LEU A 37 -7.98 1.20 -4.95
CA LEU A 37 -8.57 2.55 -5.00
C LEU A 37 -9.53 2.73 -6.19
N VAL A 38 -9.19 2.21 -7.37
CA VAL A 38 -10.05 2.28 -8.56
C VAL A 38 -11.33 1.49 -8.32
N VAL A 39 -11.22 0.25 -7.85
CA VAL A 39 -12.40 -0.59 -7.54
C VAL A 39 -13.25 0.09 -6.47
N TRP A 40 -12.63 0.61 -5.41
CA TRP A 40 -13.35 1.31 -4.36
C TRP A 40 -14.11 2.53 -4.92
N THR A 41 -13.48 3.33 -5.78
CA THR A 41 -14.12 4.50 -6.39
C THR A 41 -15.28 4.11 -7.30
N ILE A 42 -15.13 3.07 -8.12
CA ILE A 42 -16.19 2.57 -9.01
C ILE A 42 -17.39 2.09 -8.19
N VAL A 43 -17.15 1.32 -7.13
CA VAL A 43 -18.23 0.79 -6.27
C VAL A 43 -18.91 1.93 -5.51
N SER A 44 -18.14 2.95 -5.14
CA SER A 44 -18.65 4.04 -4.31
C SER A 44 -19.43 5.12 -5.05
N THR A 45 -19.04 5.43 -6.28
CA THR A 45 -19.68 6.48 -7.08
C THR A 45 -21.20 6.32 -7.22
N PRO A 46 -21.76 5.13 -7.50
CA PRO A 46 -23.21 4.95 -7.63
C PRO A 46 -23.95 4.88 -6.27
N THR A 47 -23.26 4.57 -5.18
CA THR A 47 -23.83 4.43 -3.83
C THR A 47 -23.77 5.71 -3.01
N ALA A 48 -23.19 6.79 -3.56
CA ALA A 48 -23.10 8.07 -2.90
C ALA A 48 -24.49 8.68 -2.75
N THR A 49 -25.01 8.69 -1.52
CA THR A 49 -26.29 9.31 -1.18
C THR A 49 -26.07 10.78 -0.80
N MET A 50 -26.85 11.68 -1.40
CA MET A 50 -26.94 13.06 -0.95
C MET A 50 -27.79 13.09 0.33
N MET A 51 -27.30 13.73 1.38
CA MET A 51 -28.05 13.89 2.62
C MET A 51 -28.37 15.37 2.81
N GLU A 52 -29.64 15.71 2.98
CA GLU A 52 -30.03 17.08 3.31
C GLU A 52 -29.62 17.40 4.76
N GLY A 53 -28.56 18.19 4.90
CA GLY A 53 -28.27 18.90 6.13
C GLY A 53 -28.80 20.33 5.98
N ASP A 54 -29.76 20.72 6.80
CA ASP A 54 -30.20 22.13 6.96
C ASP A 54 -30.97 22.73 5.76
N GLY A 55 -31.81 21.92 5.09
CA GLY A 55 -32.72 22.40 4.04
C GLY A 55 -32.05 22.81 2.72
N LYS A 56 -30.80 22.37 2.52
CA LYS A 56 -30.04 22.51 1.28
C LYS A 56 -29.46 21.15 0.91
N ASP A 57 -29.49 20.82 -0.37
CA ASP A 57 -28.80 19.65 -0.92
C ASP A 57 -27.29 19.81 -0.69
N HIS A 58 -26.77 19.10 0.31
CA HIS A 58 -25.34 19.06 0.62
C HIS A 58 -24.83 17.63 0.43
N TYR A 59 -23.69 17.48 -0.26
CA TYR A 59 -22.96 16.23 -0.28
C TYR A 59 -22.32 16.03 1.09
N VAL A 60 -23.00 15.34 2.00
CA VAL A 60 -22.43 14.98 3.30
C VAL A 60 -21.61 13.71 3.11
N CYS A 61 -20.30 13.87 2.93
CA CYS A 61 -19.35 12.77 3.01
C CYS A 61 -19.27 12.31 4.47
N THR A 62 -20.11 11.35 4.87
CA THR A 62 -20.04 10.73 6.19
C THR A 62 -18.82 9.81 6.29
N THR A 63 -18.39 9.49 7.50
CA THR A 63 -17.16 8.74 7.82
C THR A 63 -17.09 7.32 7.22
N GLY A 64 -18.16 6.84 6.59
CA GLY A 64 -18.20 5.61 5.80
C GLY A 64 -17.56 5.71 4.41
N GLY A 65 -16.95 6.84 4.04
CA GLY A 65 -16.35 7.07 2.72
C GLY A 65 -17.40 7.19 1.60
N PHE A 66 -16.95 7.23 0.33
CA PHE A 66 -17.84 7.42 -0.83
C PHE A 66 -18.96 6.35 -0.93
N THR A 67 -18.77 5.16 -0.36
CA THR A 67 -19.70 4.02 -0.38
C THR A 67 -20.72 3.98 0.77
N GLY A 68 -20.54 4.79 1.82
CA GLY A 68 -21.25 4.63 3.09
C GLY A 68 -20.82 3.38 3.90
N GLU A 69 -21.32 3.25 5.13
CA GLU A 69 -21.11 2.06 5.97
C GLU A 69 -22.06 0.92 5.56
N PRO A 70 -21.63 -0.36 5.58
CA PRO A 70 -20.32 -0.86 6.03
C PRO A 70 -19.24 -0.87 4.92
N GLY A 71 -19.60 -0.56 3.67
CA GLY A 71 -18.76 -0.76 2.49
C GLY A 71 -17.43 -0.02 2.57
N GLY A 72 -17.43 1.28 2.89
CA GLY A 72 -16.17 2.02 2.92
C GLY A 72 -15.26 1.66 4.10
N LEU A 73 -15.81 1.13 5.20
CA LEU A 73 -14.98 0.61 6.30
C LEU A 73 -14.23 -0.65 5.86
N ILE A 74 -14.88 -1.52 5.09
CA ILE A 74 -14.24 -2.72 4.50
C ILE A 74 -13.12 -2.31 3.55
N PHE A 75 -13.38 -1.42 2.58
CA PHE A 75 -12.36 -0.98 1.63
C PHE A 75 -11.19 -0.24 2.32
N PHE A 76 -11.48 0.56 3.34
CA PHE A 76 -10.47 1.20 4.16
C PHE A 76 -9.58 0.17 4.87
N CYS A 77 -10.17 -0.82 5.53
CA CYS A 77 -9.41 -1.90 6.17
C CYS A 77 -8.55 -2.69 5.18
N ILE A 78 -9.05 -2.95 3.97
CA ILE A 78 -8.29 -3.61 2.91
C ILE A 78 -7.08 -2.77 2.51
N LEU A 79 -7.26 -1.47 2.26
CA LEU A 79 -6.19 -0.57 1.86
C LEU A 79 -5.12 -0.42 2.95
N VAL A 80 -5.55 -0.20 4.19
CA VAL A 80 -4.64 -0.07 5.35
C VAL A 80 -3.93 -1.40 5.61
N GLY A 81 -4.63 -2.52 5.56
CA GLY A 81 -4.06 -3.86 5.72
C GLY A 81 -3.01 -4.17 4.66
N TYR A 82 -3.28 -3.81 3.40
CA TYR A 82 -2.31 -3.91 2.32
C TYR A 82 -1.06 -3.06 2.59
N GLY A 83 -1.24 -1.80 3.01
CA GLY A 83 -0.13 -0.92 3.38
C GLY A 83 0.72 -1.50 4.52
N ALA A 84 0.08 -2.02 5.56
CA ALA A 84 0.76 -2.68 6.68
C ALA A 84 1.55 -3.92 6.22
N PHE A 85 0.99 -4.73 5.31
CA PHE A 85 1.68 -5.88 4.74
C PHE A 85 2.95 -5.47 3.97
N ILE A 86 2.87 -4.45 3.11
CA ILE A 86 4.02 -3.93 2.37
C ILE A 86 5.11 -3.42 3.32
N LEU A 87 4.73 -2.68 4.37
CA LEU A 87 5.67 -2.22 5.39
C LEU A 87 6.32 -3.40 6.14
N PHE A 88 5.54 -4.43 6.48
CA PHE A 88 6.05 -5.62 7.14
C PHE A 88 7.08 -6.37 6.29
N VAL A 89 6.80 -6.57 5.00
CA VAL A 89 7.77 -7.13 4.04
C VAL A 89 9.02 -6.25 3.96
N GLY A 90 8.86 -4.92 3.92
CA GLY A 90 9.96 -3.96 3.94
C GLY A 90 10.85 -4.08 5.17
N ILE A 91 10.26 -4.28 6.35
CA ILE A 91 10.99 -4.54 7.61
C ILE A 91 11.76 -5.85 7.50
N ILE A 92 11.13 -6.94 7.05
CA ILE A 92 11.80 -8.25 6.89
C ILE A 92 13.01 -8.12 5.95
N LEU A 93 12.83 -7.50 4.78
CA LEU A 93 13.91 -7.31 3.81
C LEU A 93 15.04 -6.46 4.39
N THR A 94 14.71 -5.41 5.13
CA THR A 94 15.71 -4.54 5.78
C THR A 94 16.51 -5.33 6.81
N VAL A 95 15.85 -6.10 7.67
CA VAL A 95 16.50 -6.94 8.68
C VAL A 95 17.35 -8.04 8.04
N ALA A 96 16.80 -8.74 7.05
CA ALA A 96 17.50 -9.81 6.34
C ALA A 96 18.73 -9.29 5.56
N SER A 97 18.66 -8.07 5.02
CA SER A 97 19.79 -7.44 4.32
C SER A 97 20.91 -6.94 5.23
N ARG A 98 20.64 -6.85 6.54
CA ARG A 98 21.58 -6.33 7.54
C ARG A 98 22.45 -7.44 8.16
N ASN A 99 22.01 -8.69 8.10
CA ASN A 99 22.76 -9.89 8.52
C ASN A 99 23.52 -10.51 7.33
#